data_AF-A0A9N8VPF8-F1
#
_entry.id   AF-A0A9N8VPF8-F1
#
_cell.length_a   1.000
_cell.length_b   1.000
_cell.length_c   1.000
_cell.angle_alpha   90.00
_cell.angle_beta   90.00
_cell.angle_gamma   90.00
#
_symmetry.space_group_name_H-M   'P 1'
#
loop_
_entity.id
_entity.type
_entity.pdbx_description
1 polymer ?
#
loop_
_entity_poly.entity_id
_entity_poly.type
_entity_poly.pdbx_seq_one_letter_code
_entity_poly.pdbx_strand_id
1 'polypeptide(L)' 'MAPEVIKQTPYTSKADIWSLGCLIVEMFTGDHPFPEFNQTQAMFKIGLQACAPKIPDDISEEAQDFLSKTFKSYVIR' A
#
# COMPACT_ATOMS: atom_id res chain seq x y z
N MET A 1 -2.84 -0.88 -6.35
CA MET A 1 -2.85 -2.32 -6.69
C MET A 1 -1.82 -3.03 -5.83
N ALA A 2 -2.11 -4.26 -5.38
CA ALA A 2 -1.16 -5.04 -4.57
C ALA A 2 0.02 -5.57 -5.42
N PRO A 3 1.21 -5.77 -4.82
CA PRO A 3 2.41 -6.19 -5.55
C PRO A 3 2.24 -7.49 -6.34
N GLU A 4 1.53 -8.48 -5.81
CA GLU A 4 1.29 -9.76 -6.49
C GLU A 4 0.46 -9.63 -7.75
N VAL A 5 -0.46 -8.66 -7.78
CA VAL A 5 -1.32 -8.39 -8.94
C VAL A 5 -0.48 -7.77 -10.05
N ILE A 6 0.44 -6.88 -9.69
CA ILE A 6 1.37 -6.26 -10.64
C ILE A 6 2.36 -7.28 -11.19
N LYS A 7 2.86 -8.19 -10.33
CA LYS A 7 3.79 -9.27 -10.71
C LYS A 7 3.13 -10.43 -11.45
N GLN A 8 1.80 -10.42 -11.61
CA GLN A 8 1.03 -11.54 -12.15
C GLN A 8 1.29 -12.87 -11.41
N THR A 9 1.57 -12.79 -10.12
CA THR A 9 1.70 -13.95 -9.23
C THR A 9 0.32 -14.35 -8.67
N PRO A 10 0.16 -15.55 -8.09
CA PRO A 10 -1.13 -16.00 -7.60
C PRO A 10 -1.80 -15.00 -6.66
N TYR A 11 -3.03 -14.65 -7.00
CA TYR A 11 -3.86 -13.78 -6.18
C TYR A 11 -4.17 -14.45 -4.84
N THR A 12 -4.14 -13.68 -3.76
CA THR A 12 -4.57 -14.14 -2.44
C THR A 12 -5.43 -13.07 -1.78
N SER A 13 -6.13 -13.42 -0.70
CA SER A 13 -6.88 -12.45 0.11
C SER A 13 -6.01 -11.31 0.67
N LYS A 14 -4.67 -11.45 0.67
CA LYS A 14 -3.76 -10.38 1.07
C LYS A 14 -3.74 -9.21 0.08
N ALA A 15 -4.08 -9.44 -1.18
CA ALA A 15 -4.20 -8.38 -2.18
C ALA A 15 -5.35 -7.41 -1.85
N ASP A 16 -6.47 -7.94 -1.35
CA ASP A 16 -7.60 -7.14 -0.88
C ASP A 16 -7.22 -6.33 0.36
N ILE A 17 -6.54 -6.97 1.33
CA ILE A 17 -6.06 -6.32 2.56
C ILE A 17 -5.11 -5.16 2.23
N TRP A 18 -4.20 -5.35 1.28
CA TRP A 18 -3.32 -4.29 0.80
C TRP A 18 -4.11 -3.14 0.19
N SER A 19 -5.08 -3.46 -0.68
CA SER A 19 -5.90 -2.45 -1.37
C SER A 19 -6.76 -1.66 -0.40
N LEU A 20 -7.26 -2.29 0.67
CA LEU A 20 -7.94 -1.62 1.77
C LEU A 20 -6.99 -0.67 2.52
N GLY A 21 -5.75 -1.08 2.79
CA GLY A 21 -4.74 -0.20 3.39
C GLY A 21 -4.48 1.05 2.55
N CYS A 22 -4.33 0.88 1.23
CA CYS A 22 -4.20 2.00 0.28
C CYS A 22 -5.40 2.95 0.36
N LEU A 23 -6.63 2.42 0.38
CA LEU A 23 -7.86 3.21 0.46
C LEU A 23 -7.93 4.01 1.77
N ILE A 24 -7.55 3.40 2.89
CA ILE A 24 -7.55 4.08 4.19
C ILE A 24 -6.53 5.22 4.22
N VAL A 25 -5.32 5.01 3.66
CA VAL A 25 -4.33 6.09 3.51
C VAL A 25 -4.93 7.23 2.70
N GLU A 26 -5.54 6.94 1.54
CA GLU A 26 -6.18 7.94 0.69
C GLU A 26 -7.32 8.70 1.39
N MET A 27 -8.09 8.02 2.25
CA MET A 27 -9.13 8.66 3.06
C MET A 27 -8.57 9.61 4.12
N PHE A 28 -7.42 9.28 4.73
CA PHE A 28 -6.78 10.15 5.72
C PHE A 28 -6.07 11.34 5.08
N THR A 29 -5.38 11.13 3.95
CA THR A 29 -4.58 12.17 3.28
C THR A 29 -5.40 13.03 2.33
N GLY A 30 -6.54 12.52 1.84
CA GLY A 30 -7.31 13.13 0.76
C GLY A 30 -6.59 13.09 -0.60
N ASP A 31 -5.51 12.32 -0.72
CA ASP A 31 -4.67 12.25 -1.91
C ASP A 31 -4.23 10.80 -2.17
N HIS A 32 -3.86 10.50 -3.41
CA HIS A 32 -3.46 9.16 -3.81
C HIS A 32 -2.27 8.66 -2.96
N PRO A 33 -2.14 7.35 -2.65
CA PRO A 33 -1.05 6.82 -1.83
C PRO A 33 0.38 7.09 -2.37
N PHE A 34 0.48 7.48 -3.64
CA PHE A 34 1.71 7.81 -4.36
C PHE A 34 1.51 9.07 -5.22
N PRO A 35 1.34 10.26 -4.61
CA PRO A 35 0.89 11.45 -5.33
C PRO A 35 1.97 12.04 -6.24
N GLU A 36 3.24 11.77 -5.94
CA GLU A 36 4.40 12.23 -6.72
C GLU A 36 4.64 11.42 -8.01
N PHE A 37 3.93 10.30 -8.19
CA PHE A 37 4.18 9.35 -9.27
C PHE A 37 2.96 9.23 -10.16
N ASN A 38 3.18 9.16 -11.48
CA ASN A 38 2.13 8.71 -12.37
C ASN A 38 1.84 7.21 -12.15
N GLN A 39 0.72 6.73 -12.68
CA GLN A 39 0.24 5.36 -12.46
C GLN A 39 1.31 4.30 -12.81
N THR A 40 2.03 4.46 -13.93
CA THR A 40 3.08 3.52 -14.36
C THR A 40 4.27 3.50 -13.40
N GLN A 41 4.71 4.67 -12.94
CA GLN A 41 5.79 4.79 -11.96
C GLN A 41 5.41 4.18 -10.61
N ALA A 42 4.18 4.42 -10.14
CA ALA A 42 3.67 3.84 -8.90
C ALA A 42 3.60 2.31 -9.01
N MET A 43 3.09 1.77 -10.12
CA MET A 43 3.09 0.32 -10.35
C MET A 43 4.50 -0.28 -10.35
N PHE A 44 5.47 0.38 -10.98
CA PHE A 44 6.87 -0.06 -10.98
C PHE A 44 7.46 -0.09 -9.56
N LYS A 45 7.21 0.94 -8.74
CA LYS A 45 7.66 0.97 -7.34
C LYS A 45 7.06 -0.13 -6.49
N ILE A 46 5.75 -0.33 -6.57
CA ILE A 46 5.06 -1.36 -5.80
C ILE A 46 5.51 -2.76 -6.25
N GLY A 47 5.60 -2.99 -7.57
CA GLY A 47 5.98 -4.27 -8.15
C GLY A 47 7.45 -4.62 -7.96
N LEU A 48 8.39 -3.71 -8.18
CA LEU A 48 9.82 -4.06 -8.20
C LEU A 48 10.56 -3.66 -6.91
N GLN A 49 10.15 -2.58 -6.27
CA GLN A 49 10.81 -2.09 -5.04
C GLN A 49 10.09 -2.53 -3.77
N ALA A 50 8.95 -3.20 -3.89
CA ALA A 50 8.12 -3.64 -2.76
C ALA A 50 7.82 -2.48 -1.78
N CYS A 51 7.73 -1.25 -2.29
CA CYS A 51 7.42 -0.07 -1.49
C CYS A 51 5.94 -0.06 -1.13
N ALA A 52 5.66 0.05 0.18
CA ALA A 52 4.34 0.35 0.69
C ALA A 52 4.04 1.86 0.67
N PRO A 53 2.76 2.25 0.63
CA PRO A 53 2.35 3.63 0.90
C PRO A 53 2.94 4.16 2.21
N LYS A 54 3.23 5.46 2.25
CA LYS A 54 3.60 6.11 3.51
C LYS A 54 2.36 6.16 4.42
N ILE A 55 2.50 5.68 5.65
CA ILE A 55 1.47 5.82 6.69
C ILE A 55 1.52 7.27 7.22
N PRO A 56 0.38 7.98 7.33
CA PRO A 56 0.32 9.30 7.93
C PRO A 56 0.74 9.26 9.41
N ASP A 57 1.49 10.27 9.85
CA ASP A 57 1.99 10.36 11.23
C ASP A 57 0.95 11.02 12.18
N ASP A 58 -0.09 11.67 11.61
CA ASP A 58 -1.12 12.46 12.29
C ASP A 58 -2.45 11.73 12.51
N ILE A 59 -2.38 10.40 12.67
CA ILE A 59 -3.54 9.53 12.95
C ILE A 59 -3.35 8.77 14.27
N SER A 60 -4.41 8.15 14.77
CA SER A 60 -4.36 7.40 16.05
C SER A 60 -3.39 6.22 15.99
N GLU A 61 -2.85 5.81 17.14
CA GLU A 61 -1.95 4.67 17.24
C GLU A 61 -2.60 3.38 16.71
N GLU A 62 -3.90 3.20 16.94
CA GLU A 62 -4.66 2.05 16.43
C GLU A 62 -4.72 2.04 14.90
N ALA A 63 -4.88 3.21 14.27
CA ALA A 63 -4.89 3.34 12.82
C ALA A 63 -3.49 3.07 12.23
N GLN A 64 -2.42 3.57 12.87
CA GLN A 64 -1.05 3.26 12.46
C GLN A 64 -0.74 1.77 12.56
N ASP A 65 -1.11 1.12 13.67
CA ASP A 65 -0.92 -0.32 13.87
C ASP A 65 -1.72 -1.12 12.84
N PHE A 66 -2.98 -0.76 12.58
CA PHE A 66 -3.81 -1.40 11.56
C PHE A 66 -3.17 -1.30 10.17
N LEU A 67 -2.77 -0.10 9.74
CA LEU A 67 -2.11 0.12 8.45
C LEU A 67 -0.77 -0.60 8.34
N SER A 68 0.00 -0.67 9.42
CA SER A 68 1.25 -1.43 9.43
C SER A 68 1.02 -2.91 9.14
N LYS A 69 -0.09 -3.47 9.66
CA LYS A 69 -0.49 -4.87 9.44
C LYS A 69 -1.00 -5.10 8.01
N THR A 70 -1.68 -4.14 7.40
CA THR A 70 -2.16 -4.27 6.01
C THR A 70 -1.00 -4.36 5.02
N PHE A 71 0.13 -3.70 5.30
CA PHE A 71 1.30 -3.68 4.41
C PHE A 71 2.39 -4.71 4.75
N LYS A 72 2.30 -5.37 5.91
CA LYS A 72 3.35 -6.25 6.47
C LYS A 72 3.82 -7.41 5.58
N SER A 73 2.97 -7.92 4.69
CA SER A 73 3.33 -9.04 3.80
C SER A 73 4.27 -8.67 2.65
N TYR A 74 4.55 -7.37 2.43
CA TYR A 74 5.31 -6.91 1.26
C TYR A 74 6.47 -5.99 1.61
N VAL A 75 6.66 -5.64 2.89
CA VAL A 75 7.89 -4.98 3.34
C VAL A 75 8.97 -6.07 3.46
N ILE A 76 9.85 -6.13 2.47
CA ILE A 76 11.07 -6.96 2.54
C ILE A 76 11.91 -6.38 3.68
N ARG A 77 12.29 -7.23 4.65
CA ARG A 77 13.35 -6.90 5.61
C ARG A 77 14.70 -6.86 4.91
#